data_AF-A0A0D0AZW0-F1
#
_entry.id   AF-A0A0D0AZW0-F1
#
_cell.length_a   1.000
_cell.length_b   1.000
_cell.length_c   1.000
_cell.angle_alpha   90.00
_cell.angle_beta   90.00
_cell.angle_gamma   90.00
#
_symmetry.space_group_name_H-M   'P 1'
#
loop_
_entity.id
_entity.type
_entity.pdbx_description
1 polymer ?
#
loop_
_entity_poly.entity_id
_entity_poly.type
_entity_poly.pdbx_seq_one_letter_code
_entity_poly.pdbx_strand_id
1 'polypeptide(L)'
;MPIASPMVMMKDWDTSRTLPSEQKRRGRPDGGHSSSLNSDIFRFLSVVGAYEYSGGGHQFCKAHFVRPKAMEEIHKLRAQLSNIADANFQNAEVGFNKNIRPPNDTQLKAIRQLLTAAFIDQVAVRKDLIQKNAHGGQFSTSKGVPYAAVGVSGDVFIHPASVLANRPPPDYVVFSEIVQTSRTWIKGLTVINPAWLSSLGKQSMCTFSKPSRNNAGVMMSIPRFGPDQWELPPVKA
;
A
#
# COMPACT_ATOMS: atom_id res chain seq x y z
N MET A 1 16.38 9.96 31.12
CA MET A 1 16.60 9.35 29.78
C MET A 1 16.36 10.44 28.74
N PRO A 2 17.28 10.69 27.79
CA PRO A 2 17.12 11.81 26.88
C PRO A 2 16.05 11.50 25.83
N ILE A 3 15.06 12.39 25.74
CA ILE A 3 13.92 12.33 24.83
C ILE A 3 14.44 12.65 23.43
N ALA A 4 14.30 11.72 22.49
CA ALA A 4 14.68 11.98 21.09
C ALA A 4 13.80 13.09 20.51
N SER A 5 14.44 14.08 19.87
CA SER A 5 13.78 15.27 19.33
C SER A 5 12.84 14.92 18.16
N PRO A 6 11.69 15.58 17.97
CA PRO A 6 10.71 15.27 16.91
C PRO A 6 11.30 15.23 15.49
N MET A 7 12.39 15.97 15.27
CA MET A 7 13.13 16.06 14.01
C MET A 7 13.98 14.81 13.71
N VAL A 8 14.27 13.96 14.70
CA VAL A 8 14.97 12.68 14.54
C VAL A 8 13.99 11.60 14.03
N MET A 9 12.77 11.55 14.57
CA MET A 9 11.76 10.57 14.19
C MET A 9 11.23 10.76 12.75
N MET A 10 11.13 12.00 12.26
CA MET A 10 10.78 12.27 10.86
C MET A 10 11.88 11.80 9.90
N LYS A 11 13.16 11.81 10.33
CA LYS A 11 14.30 11.31 9.56
C LYS A 11 14.38 9.78 9.56
N ASP A 12 13.98 9.14 10.66
CA ASP A 12 13.82 7.68 10.74
C ASP A 12 12.69 7.18 9.82
N TRP A 13 11.75 8.06 9.45
CA TRP A 13 10.67 7.79 8.49
C TRP A 13 10.99 8.17 7.03
N ASP A 14 11.92 9.10 6.78
CA ASP A 14 12.24 9.63 5.45
C ASP A 14 13.75 9.63 5.18
N THR A 15 14.31 8.45 4.88
CA THR A 15 15.72 8.32 4.48
C THR A 15 15.94 8.67 3.00
N SER A 16 15.46 9.82 2.53
CA SER A 16 15.68 10.18 1.12
C SER A 16 15.89 11.66 0.75
N ARG A 17 15.93 12.62 1.69
CA ARG A 17 15.98 14.05 1.27
C ARG A 17 16.93 15.02 1.96
N THR A 18 17.85 14.61 2.83
CA THR A 18 18.87 15.55 3.33
C THR A 18 20.26 14.93 3.42
N LEU A 19 21.04 15.01 2.34
CA LEU A 19 22.50 14.99 2.42
C LEU A 19 23.07 16.17 1.61
N PRO A 20 23.87 17.06 2.23
CA PRO A 20 24.69 18.02 1.52
C PRO A 20 25.67 17.31 0.57
N SER A 21 26.00 17.98 -0.54
CA SER A 21 26.65 17.47 -1.74
C SER A 21 28.08 16.91 -1.59
N GLU A 22 28.69 16.89 -0.40
CA GLU A 22 30.12 16.54 -0.24
C GLU A 22 30.44 15.14 0.30
N GLN A 23 29.45 14.32 0.71
CA GLN A 23 29.71 12.98 1.24
C GLN A 23 29.39 11.83 0.27
N LYS A 24 29.59 12.04 -1.05
CA LYS A 24 29.36 11.02 -2.09
C LYS A 24 30.52 10.01 -2.29
N ARG A 25 31.47 9.87 -1.35
CA ARG A 25 32.69 9.05 -1.57
C ARG A 25 33.10 8.07 -0.47
N ARG A 26 32.27 7.74 0.51
CA ARG A 26 32.55 6.61 1.42
C ARG A 26 31.37 5.66 1.50
N GLY A 27 31.68 4.36 1.42
CA GLY A 27 30.80 3.25 1.08
C GLY A 27 29.47 3.23 1.84
N ARG A 28 28.41 2.90 1.12
CA ARG A 28 27.08 2.63 1.68
C ARG A 28 27.07 1.26 2.36
N PRO A 29 26.61 1.14 3.61
CA PRO A 29 26.14 -0.13 4.14
C PRO A 29 24.73 -0.42 3.58
N ASP A 30 24.50 -1.66 3.18
CA ASP A 30 23.23 -2.19 2.70
C ASP A 30 22.17 -2.26 3.83
N GLY A 31 20.89 -2.06 3.46
CA GLY A 31 19.74 -2.64 4.18
C GLY A 31 18.85 -1.68 4.97
N GLY A 32 17.92 -1.01 4.29
CA GLY A 32 16.80 -0.29 4.90
C GLY A 32 15.76 0.11 3.86
N HIS A 33 15.03 -0.87 3.31
CA HIS A 33 13.98 -0.59 2.33
C HIS A 33 12.81 0.09 3.05
N SER A 34 12.62 1.39 2.83
CA SER A 34 11.50 2.19 3.34
C SER A 34 10.15 1.63 2.86
N SER A 35 9.58 0.69 3.62
CA SER A 35 8.32 -0.01 3.37
C SER A 35 7.12 0.94 3.21
N SER A 36 7.25 2.19 3.69
CA SER A 36 6.31 3.29 3.51
C SER A 36 6.10 3.74 2.04
N LEU A 37 7.06 3.49 1.15
CA LEU A 37 7.00 3.94 -0.25
C LEU A 37 6.14 3.06 -1.16
N ASN A 38 5.62 1.94 -0.63
CA ASN A 38 4.81 0.98 -1.39
C ASN A 38 3.30 1.21 -1.24
N SER A 39 2.88 2.29 -0.57
CA SER A 39 1.48 2.59 -0.33
C SER A 39 1.24 4.08 -0.06
N ASP A 40 0.29 4.67 -0.77
CA ASP A 40 -0.23 6.02 -0.46
C ASP A 40 -0.88 6.05 0.93
N ILE A 41 -1.49 4.94 1.35
CA ILE A 41 -2.15 4.81 2.65
C ILE A 41 -1.12 4.85 3.78
N PHE A 42 0.08 4.28 3.56
CA PHE A 42 1.17 4.36 4.55
C PHE A 42 1.74 5.76 4.69
N ARG A 43 1.73 6.55 3.62
CA ARG A 43 2.06 7.98 3.73
C ARG A 43 1.03 8.74 4.57
N PHE A 44 -0.26 8.44 4.45
CA PHE A 44 -1.26 9.05 5.34
C PHE A 44 -1.09 8.57 6.78
N LEU A 45 -0.90 7.27 6.99
CA LEU A 45 -0.66 6.68 8.31
C LEU A 45 0.52 7.35 9.03
N SER A 46 1.59 7.66 8.29
CA SER A 46 2.77 8.31 8.87
C SER A 46 2.51 9.73 9.33
N VAL A 47 1.80 10.51 8.52
CA VAL A 47 1.45 11.89 8.85
C VAL A 47 0.53 11.93 10.06
N VAL A 48 -0.45 11.03 10.13
CA VAL A 48 -1.35 10.89 11.28
C VAL A 48 -0.60 10.43 12.51
N GLY A 49 0.25 9.40 12.39
CA GLY A 49 1.07 8.92 13.51
C GLY A 49 2.00 10.00 14.07
N ALA A 50 2.67 10.75 13.19
CA ALA A 50 3.54 11.86 13.61
C ALA A 50 2.76 13.00 14.28
N TYR A 51 1.57 13.35 13.77
CA TYR A 51 0.71 14.36 14.37
C TYR A 51 0.34 13.96 15.80
N GLU A 52 -0.18 12.75 16.00
CA GLU A 52 -0.63 12.26 17.30
C GLU A 52 0.55 12.14 18.29
N TYR A 53 1.68 11.60 17.83
CA TYR A 53 2.90 11.47 18.65
C TYR A 53 3.45 12.82 19.12
N SER A 54 3.37 13.85 18.27
CA SER A 54 3.84 15.20 18.63
C SER A 54 2.94 15.95 19.60
N GLY A 55 1.78 15.37 19.97
CA GLY A 55 0.73 16.07 20.72
C GLY A 55 -0.19 16.92 19.84
N GLY A 56 -0.02 16.86 18.52
CA GLY A 56 -0.86 17.51 17.52
C GLY A 56 -0.76 19.03 17.49
N GLY A 57 -1.86 19.67 17.06
CA GLY A 57 -2.02 21.12 17.12
C GLY A 57 -1.60 21.89 15.86
N HIS A 58 -1.96 23.17 15.86
CA HIS A 58 -1.79 24.07 14.70
C HIS A 58 -0.33 24.29 14.31
N GLN A 59 0.60 24.26 15.28
CA GLN A 59 2.02 24.44 15.02
C GLN A 59 2.60 23.28 14.21
N PHE A 60 2.27 22.03 14.57
CA PHE A 60 2.61 20.86 13.76
C PHE A 60 2.02 21.00 12.36
N CYS A 61 0.72 21.34 12.28
CA CYS A 61 0.04 21.45 11.00
C CYS A 61 0.70 22.48 10.06
N LYS A 62 1.08 23.64 10.60
CA LYS A 62 1.81 24.68 9.87
C LYS A 62 3.20 24.20 9.43
N ALA A 63 3.95 23.54 10.32
CA ALA A 63 5.31 23.07 10.04
C ALA A 63 5.36 21.96 8.99
N HIS A 64 4.33 21.10 8.95
CA HIS A 64 4.28 19.93 8.06
C HIS A 64 3.30 20.09 6.88
N PHE A 65 2.75 21.30 6.69
CA PHE A 65 1.83 21.65 5.60
C PHE A 65 0.59 20.74 5.53
N VAL A 66 0.05 20.35 6.69
CA VAL A 66 -1.19 19.56 6.79
C VAL A 66 -2.35 20.44 7.24
N ARG A 67 -3.57 20.07 6.87
CA ARG A 67 -4.78 20.89 7.13
C ARG A 67 -5.23 20.71 8.58
N PRO A 68 -5.24 21.76 9.43
CA PRO A 68 -5.56 21.64 10.86
C PRO A 68 -6.92 20.98 11.11
N LYS A 69 -7.98 21.46 10.44
CA LYS A 69 -9.33 20.91 10.58
C LYS A 69 -9.38 19.42 10.21
N ALA A 70 -8.69 19.00 9.16
CA ALA A 70 -8.68 17.59 8.76
C ALA A 70 -8.00 16.70 9.83
N MET A 71 -6.89 17.18 10.41
CA MET A 71 -6.19 16.44 11.47
C MET A 71 -7.02 16.35 12.76
N GLU A 72 -7.72 17.42 13.14
CA GLU A 72 -8.64 17.43 14.28
C GLU A 72 -9.81 16.45 14.07
N GLU A 73 -10.39 16.41 12.88
CA GLU A 73 -11.45 15.46 12.55
C GLU A 73 -10.94 14.02 12.52
N ILE A 74 -9.74 13.77 11.97
CA ILE A 74 -9.11 12.44 12.02
C ILE A 74 -8.91 11.99 13.48
N HIS A 75 -8.43 12.87 14.36
CA HIS A 75 -8.25 12.55 15.77
C HIS A 75 -9.57 12.14 16.44
N LYS A 76 -10.64 12.93 16.23
CA LYS A 76 -11.98 12.63 16.77
C LYS A 76 -12.53 11.31 16.23
N LEU A 77 -12.42 11.09 14.91
CA LEU A 77 -12.90 9.86 14.27
C LEU A 77 -12.14 8.63 14.76
N ARG A 78 -10.82 8.74 14.97
CA ARG A 78 -10.04 7.64 15.57
C ARG A 78 -10.52 7.31 16.98
N ALA A 79 -10.77 8.32 17.83
CA ALA A 79 -11.30 8.09 19.17
C ALA A 79 -12.69 7.43 19.14
N GLN A 80 -13.57 7.87 18.24
CA GLN A 80 -14.89 7.26 18.06
C GLN A 80 -14.80 5.80 17.61
N LEU A 81 -13.97 5.50 16.60
CA LEU A 81 -13.79 4.14 16.10
C LEU A 81 -13.15 3.22 17.15
N SER A 82 -12.18 3.71 17.93
CA SER A 82 -11.61 2.96 19.06
C SER A 82 -12.68 2.60 20.08
N ASN A 83 -13.51 3.56 20.50
CA ASN A 83 -14.57 3.31 21.47
C ASN A 83 -15.62 2.30 20.96
N ILE A 84 -15.99 2.39 19.68
CA ILE A 84 -16.91 1.43 19.06
C ILE A 84 -16.26 0.04 19.02
N ALA A 85 -14.98 -0.05 18.66
CA ALA A 85 -14.28 -1.32 18.63
C ALA A 85 -14.18 -1.94 20.03
N ASP A 86 -13.81 -1.18 21.05
CA ASP A 86 -13.74 -1.66 22.44
C ASP A 86 -15.10 -2.16 22.94
N ALA A 87 -16.19 -1.47 22.59
CA ALA A 87 -17.53 -1.87 22.98
C ALA A 87 -17.99 -3.20 22.32
N ASN A 88 -17.47 -3.52 21.13
CA ASN A 88 -17.91 -4.69 20.36
C ASN A 88 -16.92 -5.87 20.40
N PHE A 89 -15.65 -5.64 20.75
CA PHE A 89 -14.59 -6.65 20.74
C PHE A 89 -13.95 -6.79 22.13
N GLN A 90 -14.58 -7.62 22.97
CA GLN A 90 -14.23 -7.80 24.39
C GLN A 90 -12.79 -8.26 24.66
N ASN A 91 -12.10 -8.86 23.69
CA ASN A 91 -10.75 -9.42 23.84
C ASN A 91 -9.66 -8.70 23.04
N ALA A 92 -9.96 -7.54 22.43
CA ALA A 92 -9.08 -6.92 21.45
C ALA A 92 -8.20 -5.79 22.00
N GLU A 93 -8.38 -5.37 23.27
CA GLU A 93 -7.68 -4.22 23.91
C GLU A 93 -7.42 -3.07 22.91
N VAL A 94 -8.46 -2.59 22.24
CA VAL A 94 -8.34 -1.65 21.10
C VAL A 94 -8.11 -0.22 21.58
N GLY A 95 -8.52 0.09 22.80
CA GLY A 95 -8.26 1.27 23.64
C GLY A 95 -7.60 2.45 22.92
N PHE A 96 -8.27 3.61 22.88
CA PHE A 96 -7.73 4.78 22.19
C PHE A 96 -6.33 5.16 22.69
N ASN A 97 -5.31 4.82 21.88
CA ASN A 97 -3.93 5.14 22.16
C ASN A 97 -3.52 6.39 21.36
N LYS A 98 -3.19 7.46 22.09
CA LYS A 98 -2.65 8.70 21.53
C LYS A 98 -1.24 8.50 20.97
N ASN A 99 -0.47 7.59 21.54
CA ASN A 99 0.92 7.34 21.19
C ASN A 99 1.04 6.11 20.29
N ILE A 100 0.58 6.23 19.05
CA ILE A 100 0.77 5.16 18.05
C ILE A 100 2.25 5.09 17.68
N ARG A 101 2.89 3.96 17.98
CA ARG A 101 4.24 3.68 17.48
C ARG A 101 4.18 3.38 15.97
N PRO A 102 5.22 3.75 15.20
CA PRO A 102 5.35 3.30 13.82
C PRO A 102 5.20 1.78 13.73
N PRO A 103 4.38 1.25 12.81
CA PRO A 103 4.24 -0.19 12.65
C PRO A 103 5.54 -0.84 12.19
N ASN A 104 5.85 -2.03 12.69
CA ASN A 104 6.98 -2.83 12.18
C ASN A 104 6.64 -3.50 10.84
N ASP A 105 7.63 -4.11 10.18
CA ASP A 105 7.44 -4.71 8.84
C ASP A 105 6.38 -5.81 8.81
N THR A 106 6.25 -6.62 9.88
CA THR A 106 5.20 -7.64 9.98
C THR A 106 3.83 -6.99 10.05
N GLN A 107 3.68 -5.92 10.84
CA GLN A 107 2.43 -5.15 10.92
C GLN A 107 2.11 -4.46 9.60
N LEU A 108 3.09 -3.87 8.92
CA LEU A 108 2.89 -3.26 7.60
C LEU A 108 2.46 -4.29 6.56
N LYS A 109 3.04 -5.50 6.58
CA LYS A 109 2.58 -6.59 5.72
C LYS A 109 1.14 -6.99 6.04
N ALA A 110 0.78 -7.12 7.32
CA ALA A 110 -0.58 -7.43 7.74
C ALA A 110 -1.57 -6.35 7.31
N ILE A 111 -1.24 -5.06 7.48
CA ILE A 111 -2.09 -3.95 7.02
C ILE A 111 -2.26 -3.98 5.50
N ARG A 112 -1.22 -4.28 4.72
CA ARG A 112 -1.35 -4.46 3.25
C ARG A 112 -2.29 -5.61 2.90
N GLN A 113 -2.23 -6.72 3.62
CA GLN A 113 -3.16 -7.84 3.42
C GLN A 113 -4.59 -7.46 3.80
N LEU A 114 -4.80 -6.70 4.88
CA LEU A 114 -6.11 -6.16 5.26
C LEU A 114 -6.66 -5.21 4.18
N LEU A 115 -5.84 -4.28 3.68
CA LEU A 115 -6.21 -3.40 2.56
C LEU A 115 -6.54 -4.20 1.30
N THR A 116 -5.79 -5.27 1.03
CA THR A 116 -6.08 -6.17 -0.10
C THR A 116 -7.43 -6.85 0.05
N ALA A 117 -7.76 -7.32 1.25
CA ALA A 117 -9.04 -7.95 1.54
C ALA A 117 -10.21 -6.95 1.48
N ALA A 118 -10.00 -5.74 2.00
CA ALA A 118 -11.02 -4.68 2.01
C ALA A 118 -11.34 -4.15 0.61
N PHE A 119 -10.36 -4.16 -0.29
CA PHE A 119 -10.46 -3.66 -1.68
C PHE A 119 -10.24 -4.81 -2.68
N ILE A 120 -10.75 -6.01 -2.38
CA ILE A 120 -10.52 -7.21 -3.20
C ILE A 120 -11.16 -7.10 -4.59
N ASP A 121 -12.15 -6.23 -4.77
CA ASP A 121 -12.78 -5.91 -6.05
C ASP A 121 -12.15 -4.72 -6.77
N GLN A 122 -11.20 -4.03 -6.12
CA GLN A 122 -10.51 -2.83 -6.64
C GLN A 122 -9.02 -3.11 -6.82
N VAL A 123 -8.73 -4.12 -7.64
CA VAL A 123 -7.37 -4.54 -8.00
C VAL A 123 -7.06 -4.08 -9.42
N ALA A 124 -5.84 -3.58 -9.62
CA ALA A 124 -5.30 -3.30 -10.94
C ALA A 124 -3.99 -4.07 -11.17
N VAL A 125 -3.84 -4.62 -12.38
CA VAL A 125 -2.65 -5.33 -12.86
C VAL A 125 -2.02 -4.56 -14.01
N ARG A 126 -0.67 -4.53 -14.03
CA ARG A 126 0.06 -3.90 -15.14
C ARG A 126 -0.27 -4.60 -16.45
N LYS A 127 -0.68 -3.84 -17.47
CA LYS A 127 -1.33 -4.40 -18.66
C LYS A 127 -0.42 -5.33 -19.48
N ASP A 128 0.89 -5.09 -19.49
CA ASP A 128 1.87 -5.95 -20.16
C ASP A 128 1.93 -7.36 -19.55
N LEU A 129 1.62 -7.53 -18.27
CA LEU A 129 1.71 -8.83 -17.59
C LEU A 129 0.59 -9.79 -17.99
N ILE A 130 -0.56 -9.26 -18.40
CA ILE A 130 -1.72 -10.07 -18.81
C ILE A 130 -1.80 -10.24 -20.34
N GLN A 131 -1.00 -9.48 -21.09
CA GLN A 131 -0.95 -9.59 -22.54
C GLN A 131 0.13 -10.59 -22.96
N LYS A 132 -0.29 -11.76 -23.48
CA LYS A 132 0.59 -12.88 -23.86
C LYS A 132 1.69 -12.55 -24.88
N ASN A 133 1.58 -11.44 -25.60
CA ASN A 133 2.54 -11.01 -26.64
C ASN A 133 3.33 -9.75 -26.25
N ALA A 134 3.16 -9.24 -25.02
CA ALA A 134 3.90 -8.09 -24.56
C ALA A 134 5.35 -8.48 -24.25
N HIS A 135 6.29 -7.80 -24.89
CA HIS A 135 7.69 -7.92 -24.52
C HIS A 135 7.84 -7.18 -23.19
N GLY A 136 8.28 -7.87 -22.13
CA GLY A 136 8.34 -7.33 -20.77
C GLY A 136 9.02 -5.96 -20.75
N GLY A 137 8.22 -4.92 -20.51
CA GLY A 137 8.69 -3.55 -20.57
C GLY A 137 9.55 -3.25 -19.35
N GLN A 138 10.80 -2.84 -19.57
CA GLN A 138 11.60 -2.25 -18.51
C GLN A 138 11.19 -0.79 -18.34
N PHE A 139 10.45 -0.51 -17.27
CA PHE A 139 9.97 0.82 -16.96
C PHE A 139 10.73 1.38 -15.75
N SER A 140 11.37 2.52 -15.92
CA SER A 140 12.00 3.25 -14.80
C SER A 140 10.99 4.01 -13.94
N THR A 141 9.77 4.24 -14.46
CA THR A 141 8.72 5.04 -13.84
C THR A 141 7.33 4.53 -14.22
N SER A 142 6.34 4.76 -13.35
CA SER A 142 4.93 4.39 -13.55
C SER A 142 4.19 5.35 -14.49
N LYS A 143 4.81 6.48 -14.86
CA LYS A 143 4.19 7.49 -15.72
C LYS A 143 3.83 6.91 -17.09
N GLY A 144 2.54 6.97 -17.42
CA GLY A 144 2.03 6.53 -18.72
C GLY A 144 1.99 5.00 -18.89
N VAL A 145 2.31 4.24 -17.85
CA VAL A 145 2.22 2.77 -17.88
C VAL A 145 0.75 2.37 -17.67
N PRO A 146 0.13 1.66 -18.63
CA PRO A 146 -1.26 1.26 -18.53
C PRO A 146 -1.45 0.07 -17.58
N TYR A 147 -2.54 0.10 -16.84
CA TYR A 147 -3.03 -0.99 -16.01
C TYR A 147 -4.44 -1.38 -16.47
N ALA A 148 -4.79 -2.65 -16.31
CA ALA A 148 -6.16 -3.13 -16.35
C ALA A 148 -6.69 -3.21 -14.91
N ALA A 149 -7.87 -2.66 -14.66
CA ALA A 149 -8.50 -2.67 -13.33
C ALA A 149 -9.81 -3.47 -13.37
N VAL A 150 -10.06 -4.23 -12.30
CA VAL A 150 -11.27 -5.04 -12.19
C VAL A 150 -12.50 -4.13 -12.31
N GLY A 151 -13.42 -4.50 -13.22
CA GLY A 151 -14.68 -3.79 -13.40
C GLY A 151 -14.54 -2.42 -14.08
N VAL A 152 -13.35 -2.05 -14.56
CA VAL A 152 -13.11 -0.78 -15.26
C VAL A 152 -12.80 -1.05 -16.73
N SER A 153 -13.60 -0.45 -17.62
CA SER A 153 -13.36 -0.54 -19.04
C SER A 153 -12.20 0.36 -19.48
N GLY A 154 -11.30 -0.21 -20.28
CA GLY A 154 -10.13 0.50 -20.80
C GLY A 154 -8.97 0.61 -19.81
N ASP A 155 -8.00 1.46 -20.17
CA ASP A 155 -6.74 1.56 -19.43
C ASP A 155 -6.85 2.56 -18.30
N VAL A 156 -6.35 2.17 -17.14
CA VAL A 156 -6.17 3.07 -16.00
C VAL A 156 -4.69 3.37 -15.76
N PHE A 157 -4.43 4.51 -15.14
CA PHE A 157 -3.07 5.00 -14.89
C PHE A 157 -2.89 5.38 -13.43
N ILE A 158 -1.68 5.16 -12.90
CA ILE A 158 -1.30 5.63 -11.57
C ILE A 158 -1.34 7.16 -11.53
N HIS A 159 -2.14 7.73 -10.62
CA HIS A 159 -2.28 9.18 -10.50
C HIS A 159 -0.94 9.87 -10.16
N PRO A 160 -0.61 11.03 -10.75
CA PRO A 160 0.70 11.68 -10.56
C PRO A 160 1.03 12.07 -9.10
N ALA A 161 0.00 12.24 -8.26
CA ALA A 161 0.16 12.55 -6.84
C ALA A 161 0.53 11.33 -5.97
N SER A 162 0.44 10.10 -6.50
CA SER A 162 0.80 8.89 -5.77
C SER A 162 2.30 8.82 -5.50
N VAL A 163 2.69 8.21 -4.38
CA VAL A 163 4.10 7.90 -4.07
C VAL A 163 4.73 6.96 -5.10
N LEU A 164 3.91 6.21 -5.83
CA LEU A 164 4.33 5.24 -6.85
C LEU A 164 4.58 5.91 -8.22
N ALA A 165 4.08 7.13 -8.44
CA ALA A 165 4.07 7.75 -9.78
C ALA A 165 5.45 7.90 -10.42
N ASN A 166 6.51 8.13 -9.62
CA ASN A 166 7.89 8.31 -10.08
C ASN A 166 8.79 7.10 -9.76
N ARG A 167 8.19 5.91 -9.58
CA ARG A 167 8.89 4.67 -9.26
C ARG A 167 8.62 3.61 -10.33
N PRO A 168 9.46 2.57 -10.44
CA PRO A 168 9.17 1.43 -11.30
C PRO A 168 7.75 0.90 -11.04
N PRO A 169 6.96 0.63 -12.10
CA PRO A 169 5.56 0.28 -11.97
C PRO A 169 5.39 -1.08 -11.30
N PRO A 170 4.66 -1.15 -10.16
CA PRO A 170 4.35 -2.42 -9.53
C PRO A 170 3.50 -3.30 -10.45
N ASP A 171 3.63 -4.62 -10.29
CA ASP A 171 2.85 -5.57 -11.08
C ASP A 171 1.37 -5.55 -10.71
N TYR A 172 1.07 -5.48 -9.41
CA TYR A 172 -0.28 -5.44 -8.86
C TYR A 172 -0.42 -4.38 -7.77
N VAL A 173 -1.54 -3.68 -7.80
CA VAL A 173 -1.95 -2.71 -6.78
C VAL A 173 -3.42 -2.89 -6.44
N VAL A 174 -3.80 -2.56 -5.21
CA VAL A 174 -5.17 -2.16 -4.89
C VAL A 174 -5.29 -0.65 -4.91
N PHE A 175 -6.48 -0.16 -5.24
CA PHE A 175 -6.81 1.26 -5.25
C PHE A 175 -8.12 1.50 -4.46
N SER A 176 -8.34 2.75 -4.03
CA SER A 176 -9.55 3.11 -3.27
C SER A 176 -10.45 4.09 -4.02
N GLU A 177 -9.92 4.74 -5.07
CA GLU A 177 -10.65 5.74 -5.84
C GLU A 177 -10.26 5.67 -7.32
N ILE A 178 -11.26 5.90 -8.19
CA ILE A 178 -11.07 6.16 -9.62
C ILE A 178 -11.47 7.60 -9.91
N VAL A 179 -10.63 8.32 -10.65
CA VAL A 179 -10.89 9.70 -11.09
C VAL A 179 -10.76 9.76 -12.60
N GLN A 180 -11.87 10.02 -13.27
CA GLN A 180 -11.91 10.16 -14.73
C GLN A 180 -11.78 11.64 -15.13
N THR A 181 -10.76 11.95 -15.92
CA THR A 181 -10.52 13.28 -16.51
C THR A 181 -10.23 13.13 -18.00
N SER A 182 -9.12 13.68 -18.51
CA SER A 182 -8.61 13.36 -19.85
C SER A 182 -8.12 11.92 -19.97
N ARG A 183 -7.82 11.26 -18.84
CA ARG A 183 -7.62 9.82 -18.72
C ARG A 183 -8.17 9.32 -17.38
N THR A 184 -8.35 8.01 -17.27
CA THR A 184 -8.81 7.35 -16.05
C THR A 184 -7.63 7.13 -15.10
N TRP A 185 -7.69 7.71 -13.91
CA TRP A 185 -6.66 7.63 -12.90
C TRP A 185 -7.12 6.80 -11.71
N ILE A 186 -6.21 5.99 -11.16
CA ILE A 186 -6.42 5.30 -9.88
C ILE A 186 -5.62 5.98 -8.76
N LYS A 187 -6.23 6.10 -7.58
CA LYS A 187 -5.68 6.76 -6.39
C LYS A 187 -5.84 5.89 -5.13
N GLY A 188 -5.10 6.25 -4.08
CA GLY A 188 -5.10 5.50 -2.82
C GLY A 188 -4.41 4.15 -2.97
N LEU A 189 -3.27 4.15 -3.66
CA LEU A 189 -2.66 2.92 -4.13
C LEU A 189 -1.92 2.19 -3.02
N THR A 190 -2.00 0.87 -3.02
CA THR A 190 -1.14 0.00 -2.21
C THR A 190 -0.66 -1.14 -3.08
N VAL A 191 0.67 -1.30 -3.18
CA VAL A 191 1.26 -2.46 -3.87
C VAL A 191 0.83 -3.73 -3.14
N ILE A 192 0.60 -4.82 -3.86
CA ILE A 192 0.23 -6.11 -3.25
C ILE A 192 1.03 -7.26 -3.86
N ASN A 193 1.13 -8.39 -3.14
CA ASN A 193 1.64 -9.63 -3.71
C ASN A 193 0.46 -10.38 -4.36
N PRO A 194 0.53 -10.78 -5.64
CA PRO A 194 -0.55 -11.49 -6.33
C PRO A 194 -0.92 -12.82 -5.66
N ALA A 195 -0.01 -13.48 -4.94
CA ALA A 195 -0.32 -14.70 -4.19
C ALA A 195 -1.39 -14.47 -3.12
N TRP A 196 -1.49 -13.25 -2.55
CA TRP A 196 -2.51 -12.93 -1.55
C TRP A 196 -3.92 -12.92 -2.13
N LEU A 197 -4.07 -12.60 -3.42
CA LEU A 197 -5.38 -12.58 -4.09
C LEU A 197 -6.02 -13.96 -4.10
N SER A 198 -5.22 -15.01 -4.34
CA SER A 198 -5.71 -16.40 -4.33
C SER A 198 -6.23 -16.85 -2.96
N SER A 199 -5.61 -16.38 -1.87
CA SER A 199 -6.02 -16.70 -0.51
C SER A 199 -7.17 -15.83 0.00
N LEU A 200 -7.12 -14.52 -0.25
CA LEU A 200 -8.07 -13.54 0.28
C LEU A 200 -9.35 -13.47 -0.56
N GLY A 201 -9.24 -13.67 -1.87
CA GLY A 201 -10.35 -13.67 -2.83
C GLY A 201 -10.93 -15.06 -3.11
N LYS A 202 -10.51 -16.11 -2.40
CA LYS A 202 -10.84 -17.53 -2.70
C LYS A 202 -12.34 -17.77 -2.94
N GLN A 203 -13.19 -17.17 -2.11
CA GLN A 203 -14.64 -17.44 -2.11
C GLN A 203 -15.42 -16.59 -3.11
N SER A 204 -14.95 -15.39 -3.44
CA SER A 204 -15.72 -14.38 -4.17
C SER A 204 -15.12 -13.98 -5.52
N MET A 205 -13.79 -13.98 -5.63
CA MET A 205 -13.07 -13.36 -6.75
C MET A 205 -12.15 -14.34 -7.48
N CYS A 206 -12.05 -15.60 -7.05
CA CYS A 206 -11.14 -16.58 -7.64
C CYS A 206 -11.87 -17.82 -8.16
N THR A 207 -11.46 -18.28 -9.33
CA THR A 207 -11.70 -19.67 -9.78
C THR A 207 -10.38 -20.43 -9.80
N PHE A 208 -10.43 -21.76 -9.70
CA PHE A 208 -9.23 -22.59 -9.64
C PHE A 208 -9.28 -23.65 -10.74
N SER A 209 -8.14 -23.84 -11.42
CA SER A 209 -7.99 -24.94 -12.38
C SER A 209 -8.06 -26.30 -11.70
N LYS A 210 -8.29 -27.34 -12.51
CA LYS A 210 -8.10 -28.72 -12.07
C LYS A 210 -6.67 -28.90 -11.53
N PRO A 211 -6.48 -29.58 -10.38
CA PRO A 211 -5.16 -29.85 -9.84
C PRO A 211 -4.29 -30.63 -10.82
N SER A 212 -3.04 -30.21 -11.01
CA SER A 212 -2.04 -30.89 -11.83
C SER A 212 -0.72 -31.06 -11.06
N ARG A 213 0.04 -32.11 -11.36
CA ARG A 213 1.35 -32.34 -10.73
C ARG A 213 2.40 -31.41 -11.35
N ASN A 214 3.16 -30.74 -10.51
CA ASN A 214 4.38 -30.06 -10.93
C ASN A 214 5.57 -31.04 -11.02
N ASN A 215 6.73 -30.54 -11.45
CA ASN A 215 7.97 -31.34 -11.59
C ASN A 215 8.46 -31.97 -10.27
N ALA A 216 8.01 -31.46 -9.12
CA ALA A 216 8.32 -31.98 -7.78
C ALA A 216 7.25 -32.98 -7.28
N GLY A 217 6.28 -33.37 -8.11
CA GLY A 217 5.21 -34.30 -7.77
C GLY A 217 4.10 -33.72 -6.88
N VAL A 218 4.14 -32.42 -6.57
CA VAL A 218 3.14 -31.72 -5.74
C VAL A 218 1.95 -31.32 -6.60
N MET A 219 0.74 -31.54 -6.09
CA MET A 219 -0.50 -31.10 -6.73
C MET A 219 -0.64 -29.58 -6.61
N MET A 220 -0.76 -28.90 -7.74
CA MET A 220 -0.90 -27.46 -7.85
C MET A 220 -2.18 -27.12 -8.62
N SER A 221 -2.85 -26.05 -8.22
CA SER A 221 -3.94 -25.42 -8.97
C SER A 221 -3.54 -24.00 -9.38
N ILE A 222 -3.96 -23.59 -10.56
CA ILE A 222 -3.75 -22.22 -11.08
C ILE A 222 -5.00 -21.40 -10.72
N PRO A 223 -4.88 -20.41 -9.83
CA PRO A 223 -5.97 -19.49 -9.55
C PRO A 223 -6.14 -18.50 -10.71
N ARG A 224 -7.39 -18.14 -10.99
CA ARG A 224 -7.76 -17.07 -11.92
C ARG A 224 -8.61 -16.05 -11.19
N PHE A 225 -8.21 -14.79 -11.29
CA PHE A 225 -8.75 -13.72 -10.47
C PHE A 225 -9.64 -12.77 -11.26
N GLY A 226 -10.76 -12.41 -10.66
CA GLY A 226 -11.70 -11.42 -11.17
C GLY A 226 -12.49 -11.88 -12.39
N PRO A 227 -13.37 -11.01 -12.92
CA PRO A 227 -14.18 -11.29 -14.10
C PRO A 227 -13.32 -11.55 -15.35
N ASP A 228 -12.17 -10.87 -15.45
CA ASP A 228 -11.23 -11.00 -16.57
C ASP A 228 -10.29 -12.22 -16.44
N GLN A 229 -10.47 -13.04 -15.39
CA GLN A 229 -9.77 -14.32 -15.20
C GLN A 229 -8.24 -14.23 -15.27
N TRP A 230 -7.65 -13.18 -14.68
CA TRP A 230 -6.20 -13.00 -14.67
C TRP A 230 -5.52 -14.18 -13.97
N GLU A 231 -4.61 -14.86 -14.67
CA GLU A 231 -3.89 -15.99 -14.11
C GLU A 231 -2.93 -15.52 -13.00
N LEU A 232 -3.02 -16.18 -11.84
CA LEU A 232 -2.16 -15.92 -10.69
C LEU A 232 -1.10 -17.02 -10.55
N PRO A 233 -0.03 -16.80 -9.75
CA PRO A 233 0.94 -17.83 -9.45
C PRO A 233 0.29 -19.13 -8.94
N PRO A 234 0.75 -20.31 -9.39
CA PRO A 234 0.20 -21.59 -8.93
C PRO A 234 0.29 -21.76 -7.42
N VAL A 235 -0.77 -22.32 -6.82
CA VAL A 235 -0.84 -22.62 -5.38
C VAL A 235 -1.04 -24.12 -5.17
N LYS A 236 -0.65 -24.62 -3.99
CA LYS A 236 -0.90 -26.03 -3.63
C LYS A 236 -2.42 -26.27 -3.58
N ALA A 237 -2.86 -27.34 -4.25
CA ALA A 237 -4.26 -27.74 -4.29
C ALA A 237 -4.75 -28.30 -2.95
#